data_AF-A0A810NBW7-F1
#
_entry.id   AF-A0A810NBW7-F1
#
_cell.length_a   1.000
_cell.length_b   1.000
_cell.length_c   1.000
_cell.angle_alpha   90.00
_cell.angle_beta   90.00
_cell.angle_gamma   90.00
#
_symmetry.space_group_name_H-M   'P 1'
#
loop_
_entity.id
_entity.type
_entity.pdbx_description
1 polymer ?
#
loop_
_entity_poly.entity_id
_entity_poly.type
_entity_poly.pdbx_seq_one_letter_code
_entity_poly.pdbx_strand_id
1 'polypeptide(L)' 'MLVSTRRDAGAARRFFRRVLSTLKVTPVVVATDAAPVYAGVLDDLVPSAWHHVERYANNPIEADHSQLKHRSKPMRG' A
#
# COMPACT_ATOMS: atom_id res chain seq x y z
N MET A 1 -5.42 20.59 6.93
CA MET A 1 -5.65 19.15 7.08
C MET A 1 -4.33 18.52 7.52
N LEU A 2 -4.21 18.12 8.80
CA LEU A 2 -2.95 17.59 9.34
C LEU A 2 -2.63 16.23 8.71
N VAL A 3 -1.69 16.20 7.78
CA VAL A 3 -1.03 14.96 7.35
C VAL A 3 -0.16 14.51 8.52
N SER A 4 -0.44 13.34 9.09
CA SER A 4 0.34 12.83 10.22
C SER A 4 1.80 12.62 9.79
N THR A 5 2.71 13.29 10.48
CA THR A 5 4.16 13.29 10.21
C THR A 5 4.81 11.91 10.40
N ARG A 6 4.11 10.97 11.05
CA ARG A 6 4.43 9.53 11.07
C ARG A 6 3.43 8.80 10.18
N ARG A 7 3.93 8.06 9.18
CA ARG A 7 3.12 7.05 8.48
C ARG A 7 2.77 5.94 9.47
N ASP A 8 1.48 5.63 9.62
CA ASP A 8 0.94 4.69 10.62
C ASP A 8 1.28 3.23 10.24
N ALA A 9 2.27 2.65 10.91
CA ALA A 9 2.67 1.24 10.74
C ALA A 9 1.54 0.26 11.07
N GLY A 10 0.70 0.60 12.04
CA GLY A 10 -0.47 -0.19 12.41
C GLY A 10 -1.49 -0.23 11.26
N ALA A 11 -1.73 0.91 10.60
CA ALA A 11 -2.60 0.95 9.43
C ALA A 11 -2.04 0.12 8.27
N ALA A 12 -0.75 0.26 7.96
CA ALA A 12 -0.08 -0.55 6.92
C ALA A 12 -0.20 -2.05 7.23
N ARG A 13 0.08 -2.47 8.46
CA ARG A 13 -0.02 -3.87 8.88
C ARG A 13 -1.44 -4.42 8.75
N ARG A 14 -2.45 -3.65 9.18
CA ARG A 14 -3.87 -4.03 9.03
C ARG A 14 -4.25 -4.17 7.55
N PHE A 15 -3.80 -3.24 6.71
CA PHE A 15 -4.05 -3.27 5.28
C PHE A 15 -3.46 -4.54 4.63
N PHE A 16 -2.17 -4.81 4.81
CA PHE A 16 -1.53 -5.98 4.20
C PHE A 16 -2.10 -7.29 4.73
N ARG A 17 -2.39 -7.41 6.03
CA ARG A 17 -3.09 -8.59 6.58
C ARG A 17 -4.43 -8.83 5.90
N ARG A 18 -5.20 -7.75 5.69
CA ARG A 18 -6.50 -7.84 5.01
C ARG A 18 -6.33 -8.29 3.57
N VAL A 19 -5.42 -7.67 2.82
CA VAL A 19 -5.13 -8.01 1.42
C VAL A 19 -4.73 -9.48 1.28
N LEU A 20 -3.77 -9.95 2.09
CA LEU A 20 -3.31 -11.34 2.05
C LEU A 20 -4.44 -12.33 2.38
N SER A 21 -5.27 -12.02 3.39
CA SER A 21 -6.42 -12.86 3.76
C SER A 21 -7.50 -12.91 2.66
N THR A 22 -7.69 -11.82 1.93
CA THR A 22 -8.73 -11.68 0.90
C THR A 22 -8.30 -12.34 -0.40
N LEU A 23 -7.07 -12.06 -0.85
CA LEU A 23 -6.57 -12.56 -2.12
C LEU A 23 -6.12 -14.02 -2.04
N LYS A 24 -5.76 -14.51 -0.84
CA LYS A 24 -5.25 -15.88 -0.62
C LYS A 24 -4.07 -16.23 -1.52
N VAL A 25 -3.24 -15.24 -1.85
CA VAL A 25 -2.01 -15.38 -2.62
C VAL A 25 -0.82 -15.00 -1.75
N THR A 26 0.31 -15.68 -2.00
CA THR A 26 1.61 -15.27 -1.48
C THR A 26 2.31 -14.43 -2.55
N PRO A 27 2.51 -13.13 -2.35
CA PRO A 27 3.14 -12.29 -3.35
C PRO A 27 4.63 -12.64 -3.47
N VAL A 28 5.13 -12.67 -4.71
CA VAL A 28 6.57 -12.74 -5.00
C VAL A 28 7.19 -11.35 -5.05
N VAL A 29 6.40 -10.34 -5.42
CA VAL A 29 6.82 -8.92 -5.49
C VAL A 29 5.74 -8.06 -4.87
N VAL A 30 6.16 -7.06 -4.08
CA VAL A 30 5.28 -6.01 -3.56
C VAL A 30 5.88 -4.66 -3.94
N ALA A 31 5.15 -3.88 -4.72
CA ALA A 31 5.54 -2.51 -5.07
C ALA A 31 4.83 -1.50 -4.17
N THR A 32 5.59 -0.61 -3.53
CA THR A 32 5.05 0.50 -2.74
C THR A 32 5.85 1.77 -3.02
N ASP A 33 5.34 2.91 -2.56
CA ASP A 33 6.22 4.07 -2.39
C ASP A 33 7.35 3.74 -1.38
N ALA A 34 8.48 4.44 -1.44
CA ALA A 34 9.67 4.14 -0.62
C ALA A 34 9.54 4.52 0.87
N ALA A 35 8.33 4.41 1.45
CA ALA A 35 8.11 4.59 2.87
C ALA A 35 8.98 3.65 3.72
N PRO A 36 9.70 4.14 4.73
CA PRO A 36 10.37 3.28 5.70
C PRO A 36 9.41 2.33 6.43
N VAL A 37 8.14 2.73 6.58
CA VAL A 37 7.14 1.93 7.30
C VAL A 37 6.80 0.63 6.59
N TYR A 38 6.89 0.58 5.26
CA TYR A 38 6.48 -0.60 4.50
C TYR A 38 7.52 -1.71 4.59
N ALA A 39 8.82 -1.38 4.57
CA ALA A 39 9.88 -2.38 4.67
C ALA A 39 9.69 -3.28 5.91
N GLY A 40 9.59 -2.69 7.11
CA GLY A 40 9.40 -3.48 8.34
C GLY A 40 8.07 -4.25 8.39
N VAL A 41 7.00 -3.73 7.78
CA VAL A 41 5.71 -4.45 7.71
C VAL A 41 5.77 -5.62 6.72
N LEU A 42 6.50 -5.48 5.62
CA LEU A 42 6.67 -6.54 4.63
C LEU A 42 7.61 -7.63 5.14
N ASP A 43 8.69 -7.28 5.83
CA ASP A 43 9.58 -8.24 6.50
C ASP A 43 8.79 -9.11 7.50
N ASP A 44 7.86 -8.51 8.26
CA ASP A 44 7.03 -9.22 9.24
C ASP A 44 5.98 -10.16 8.60
N LEU A 45 5.39 -9.77 7.47
CA LEU A 45 4.19 -10.44 6.92
C LEU A 45 4.48 -11.32 5.72
N VAL A 46 5.44 -10.93 4.88
CA VAL A 46 5.78 -11.58 3.61
C VAL A 46 7.30 -11.50 3.36
N PRO A 47 8.14 -12.07 4.25
CA PRO A 47 9.61 -11.94 4.17
C PRO A 47 10.22 -12.51 2.89
N SER A 48 9.50 -13.37 2.16
CA SER A 48 9.95 -13.92 0.88
C SER A 48 9.64 -13.02 -0.33
N ALA A 49 8.84 -11.97 -0.16
CA ALA A 49 8.47 -11.07 -1.25
C ALA A 49 9.56 -10.04 -1.50
N TRP A 50 9.90 -9.82 -2.77
CA TRP A 50 10.78 -8.72 -3.14
C TRP A 50 10.05 -7.38 -3.02
N HIS A 51 10.61 -6.47 -2.23
CA HIS A 51 10.09 -5.11 -2.08
C HIS A 51 10.63 -4.22 -3.21
N HIS A 52 9.77 -3.88 -4.17
CA HIS A 52 10.12 -3.07 -5.34
C HIS A 52 9.75 -1.59 -5.12
N VAL A 53 10.75 -0.72 -5.04
CA VAL A 53 10.59 0.71 -4.71
C VAL A 53 11.12 1.65 -5.79
N GLU A 54 11.38 1.14 -6.99
CA GLU A 54 11.87 1.96 -8.09
C GLU A 54 10.87 3.06 -8.47
N ARG A 55 11.39 4.15 -9.01
CA ARG A 55 10.58 5.26 -9.47
C ARG A 55 9.52 4.75 -10.45
N TYR A 56 8.26 5.10 -10.21
CA TYR A 56 7.09 4.70 -10.99
C TYR A 56 6.63 3.24 -10.84
N ALA A 57 7.26 2.42 -9.98
CA ALA A 57 6.81 1.05 -9.73
C ALA A 57 5.36 0.97 -9.21
N ASN A 58 4.90 2.00 -8.50
CA ASN A 58 3.52 2.12 -8.03
C ASN A 58 2.57 2.86 -9.02
N ASN A 59 3.02 3.26 -10.22
CA ASN A 59 2.17 3.99 -11.17
C ASN A 59 0.88 3.22 -11.55
N PRO A 60 0.88 1.88 -11.72
CA PRO A 60 -0.35 1.14 -11.99
C PRO A 60 -1.40 1.31 -10.88
N ILE A 61 -0.98 1.24 -9.61
CA ILE A 61 -1.91 1.39 -8.49
C ILE A 61 -2.36 2.84 -8.34
N GLU A 62 -1.52 3.84 -8.63
CA GLU A 62 -1.96 5.23 -8.62
C GLU A 62 -2.95 5.57 -9.75
N ALA A 63 -2.79 4.94 -10.92
CA ALA A 63 -3.78 5.05 -11.99
C ALA A 63 -5.13 4.44 -11.56
N ASP A 64 -5.14 3.25 -10.96
CA ASP A 64 -6.36 2.63 -10.41
C ASP A 64 -6.99 3.49 -9.29
N HIS A 65 -6.17 4.03 -8.40
CA HIS A 65 -6.62 4.96 -7.36
C HIS A 65 -7.29 6.21 -7.95
N SER A 66 -6.77 6.75 -9.05
CA SER A 66 -7.40 7.91 -9.72
C SER A 66 -8.81 7.56 -10.21
N GLN A 67 -8.99 6.38 -10.79
CA GLN A 67 -10.31 5.88 -11.23
C GLN A 67 -11.26 5.67 -10.05
N LEU A 68 -10.77 5.09 -8.95
CA LEU A 68 -11.54 4.91 -7.73
C LEU A 68 -11.97 6.26 -7.14
N LYS A 69 -11.08 7.27 -7.12
CA LYS A 69 -11.38 8.63 -6.68
C LYS A 69 -12.41 9.33 -7.58
N HIS A 70 -12.36 9.11 -8.89
CA HIS A 70 -13.38 9.62 -9.82
C HIS A 70 -14.75 8.97 -9.60
N ARG A 71 -14.79 7.68 -9.23
CA ARG A 71 -16.03 6.94 -8.94
C ARG A 71 -16.62 7.29 -7.58
N SER A 72 -15.80 7.62 -6.59
CA SER A 72 -16.30 8.22 -5.36
C SER A 72 -16.83 9.61 -5.70
N LYS A 73 -18.13 9.83 -5.51
CA LYS A 73 -18.75 11.17 -5.57
C LYS A 73 -17.83 12.14 -4.80
N PRO A 74 -17.52 13.33 -5.34
CA PRO A 74 -16.83 14.33 -4.54
C PRO A 74 -17.65 14.50 -3.27
N MET A 75 -17.02 14.28 -2.12
CA MET A 75 -17.59 14.67 -0.84
C MET A 75 -17.82 16.17 -0.95
N ARG A 76 -19.07 16.56 -1.23
CA ARG A 76 -19.49 17.95 -1.14
C ARG A 76 -19.17 18.40 0.28
N GLY A 77 -18.29 19.39 0.40
CA GLY A 77 -18.34 20.31 1.53
C GLY A 77 -19.63 21.10 1.50
#